data_AF-A0Y1G7-F1
#
_entry.id   AF-A0Y1G7-F1
#
_cell.length_a   1.000
_cell.length_b   1.000
_cell.length_c   1.000
_cell.angle_alpha   90.00
_cell.angle_beta   90.00
_cell.angle_gamma   90.00
#
_symmetry.space_group_name_H-M   'P 1'
#
loop_
_entity.id
_entity.type
_entity.pdbx_description
1 polymer ?
#
loop_
_entity_poly.entity_id
_entity_poly.type
_entity_poly.pdbx_seq_one_letter_code
_entity_poly.pdbx_strand_id
1 'polypeptide(L)' 'MHKPNVTVAAIVKNHNEYLLVKERDKFTKQICYNQPAGHLEKNETLAQAASRE' A
#
# COMPACT_ATOMS: atom_id res chain seq x y z
N MET A 1 15.06 -17.33 12.88
CA MET A 1 15.42 -16.25 11.93
C MET A 1 14.24 -15.31 11.82
N HIS A 2 14.43 -14.02 12.08
CA HIS A 2 13.36 -13.02 12.00
C HIS A 2 12.93 -12.82 10.54
N LYS A 3 11.62 -12.75 10.28
CA LYS A 3 11.06 -12.41 8.96
C LYS A 3 10.15 -11.20 9.11
N PRO A 4 10.55 -10.02 8.62
CA PRO A 4 9.71 -8.84 8.71
C PRO A 4 8.49 -8.97 7.79
N ASN A 5 7.43 -8.24 8.12
CA ASN A 5 6.35 -8.01 7.17
C ASN A 5 6.89 -7.16 6.01
N VAL A 6 6.55 -7.56 4.78
CA VAL A 6 6.90 -6.81 3.57
C VAL A 6 5.64 -6.16 3.03
N THR A 7 5.72 -4.87 2.76
CA THR A 7 4.65 -4.09 2.12
C THR A 7 5.19 -3.36 0.89
N VAL A 8 4.30 -3.10 -0.05
CA VAL A 8 4.53 -2.29 -1.25
C VAL A 8 3.58 -1.11 -1.25
N ALA A 9 3.96 -0.02 -1.92
CA ALA A 9 3.12 1.16 -2.09
C ALA A 9 3.38 1.80 -3.46
N ALA A 10 2.33 2.29 -4.11
CA ALA A 10 2.40 2.92 -5.42
C ALA A 10 2.25 4.45 -5.32
N ILE A 11 3.18 5.19 -5.91
CA ILE A 11 3.03 6.64 -6.12
C ILE A 11 2.45 6.86 -7.51
N VAL A 12 1.13 7.02 -7.59
CA VAL A 12 0.43 7.28 -8.86
C VAL A 12 0.28 8.79 -9.04
N LYS A 13 0.96 9.34 -10.04
CA LYS A 13 0.98 10.77 -10.36
C LYS A 13 0.20 11.05 -11.65
N ASN A 14 -0.68 12.05 -11.61
CA ASN A 14 -1.31 12.62 -12.80
C ASN A 14 -1.12 14.14 -12.78
N HIS A 15 -0.28 14.67 -13.67
CA HIS A 15 0.13 16.09 -13.67
C HIS A 15 0.65 16.55 -12.30
N ASN A 16 -0.08 17.43 -11.60
CA ASN A 16 0.29 17.96 -10.28
C ASN A 16 -0.46 17.26 -9.14
N GLU A 17 -1.19 16.19 -9.44
CA GLU A 17 -2.01 15.45 -8.48
C GLU A 17 -1.43 14.05 -8.22
N TYR A 18 -1.69 13.53 -7.02
CA TYR A 18 -1.28 12.20 -6.58
C TYR A 18 -2.48 11.45 -6.03
N LEU A 19 -2.57 10.16 -6.36
CA LEU A 19 -3.62 9.29 -5.83
C LEU A 19 -3.33 8.93 -4.36
N LEU A 20 -4.35 9.06 -3.52
CA LEU A 20 -4.38 8.56 -2.16
C LEU A 20 -5.65 7.75 -1.94
N VAL A 21 -5.56 6.68 -1.16
CA VAL A 21 -6.71 5.95 -0.64
C VAL A 21 -7.10 6.52 0.72
N LYS A 22 -8.40 6.55 1.00
CA LYS A 22 -8.95 7.00 2.28
C LYS A 22 -9.35 5.77 3.08
N GLU A 23 -8.72 5.57 4.21
CA GLU A 23 -8.99 4.42 5.08
C GLU A 23 -9.40 4.87 6.47
N ARG A 24 -10.01 3.95 7.20
CA ARG A 24 -10.24 4.09 8.63
C ARG A 24 -9.25 3.20 9.35
N ASP A 25 -8.32 3.81 10.08
CA ASP A 25 -7.29 3.06 10.81
C ASP A 25 -7.94 2.05 11.77
N LYS A 26 -7.43 0.81 11.74
CA LYS A 26 -8.08 -0.32 12.42
C LYS A 26 -8.07 -0.16 13.94
N PHE A 27 -7.07 0.53 14.50
CA PHE A 27 -6.84 0.66 15.94
C PHE A 27 -7.47 1.93 16.50
N THR A 28 -7.19 3.08 15.89
CA THR A 28 -7.61 4.42 16.33
C THR A 28 -8.98 4.82 15.79
N LYS A 29 -9.48 4.14 14.75
CA LYS A 29 -10.70 4.48 14.01
C LYS A 29 -10.68 5.86 13.34
N GLN A 30 -9.54 6.52 13.30
CA GLN A 30 -9.38 7.81 12.63
C GLN A 30 -9.30 7.61 11.11
N ILE A 31 -9.67 8.64 10.36
CA ILE A 31 -9.46 8.66 8.92
C ILE A 31 -7.99 8.93 8.65
N CYS A 32 -7.37 8.09 7.81
CA CYS A 32 -6.03 8.29 7.30
C CYS A 32 -6.05 8.29 5.76
N TYR A 33 -5.06 8.95 5.18
CA TYR A 33 -4.78 8.87 3.76
C TYR A 33 -3.45 8.16 3.57
N ASN A 34 -3.39 7.25 2.61
CA ASN A 34 -2.18 6.51 2.27
C ASN A 34 -2.05 6.39 0.76
N GLN A 35 -0.87 6.00 0.28
CA GLN A 35 -0.73 5.46 -1.07
C GLN A 35 -1.56 4.17 -1.22
N PRO A 36 -2.00 3.80 -2.44
CA PRO A 36 -2.36 2.41 -2.73
C PRO A 36 -1.22 1.50 -2.29
N ALA A 37 -1.47 0.63 -1.31
CA ALA A 37 -0.44 -0.10 -0.62
C ALA A 37 -1.00 -1.36 0.02
N GLY A 38 -0.15 -2.37 0.17
CA GLY A 38 -0.53 -3.63 0.81
C GLY A 38 0.63 -4.58 1.01
N HIS A 39 0.33 -5.82 1.39
CA HIS A 39 1.33 -6.81 1.76
C HIS A 39 1.81 -7.62 0.55
N LEU A 40 3.07 -8.04 0.58
CA LEU A 40 3.57 -9.06 -0.34
C LEU A 40 2.94 -10.42 0.00
N GLU A 41 2.30 -11.04 -0.98
CA GLU A 41 1.73 -12.37 -0.90
C GLU A 41 2.72 -13.45 -1.40
N LYS A 42 2.35 -14.70 -1.19
CA LYS A 42 3.17 -15.84 -1.62
C LYS A 42 3.09 -15.99 -3.15
N ASN A 43 4.23 -16.28 -3.77
CA ASN A 43 4.37 -16.56 -5.20
C ASN A 43 4.13 -15.35 -6.13
N GLU A 44 4.34 -14.13 -5.64
CA GLU A 44 4.38 -12.93 -6.48
C GLU A 44 5.71 -12.17 -6.30
N THR A 45 6.06 -11.35 -7.29
CA THR A 45 7.15 -10.38 -7.21
C THR A 45 6.67 -9.08 -6.57
N LEU A 46 7.60 -8.24 -6.10
CA LEU A 46 7.26 -6.91 -5.56
C LEU A 46 6.48 -6.05 -6.57
N ALA A 47 6.81 -6.15 -7.86
CA ALA A 47 6.10 -5.41 -8.91
C ALA A 47 4.68 -5.93 -9.14
N GLN A 48 4.47 -7.24 -9.06
CA GLN A 48 3.12 -7.84 -9.13
C GLN A 48 2.27 -7.44 -7.94
N ALA A 49 2.83 -7.48 -6.73
CA ALA A 49 2.17 -7.02 -5.51
C ALA A 49 1.73 -5.56 -5.64
N ALA A 50 2.63 -4.68 -6.10
CA ALA A 50 2.34 -3.25 -6.24
C ALA A 50 1.32 -2.93 -7.34
N SER A 51 1.14 -3.81 -8.32
CA SER A 51 0.12 -3.67 -9.36
C SER A 51 -1.23 -4.28 -8.96
N ARG A 52 -1.24 -5.20 -7.99
CA ARG A 52 -2.43 -5.86 -7.46
C ARG A 52 -3.15 -5.00 -6.42
N GLU A 53 -2.38 -4.35 -5.56
CA GLU A 53 -2.83 -3.34 -4.56
C GLU A 53 -3.17 -1.99 -5.22
#